data_AF-A0A829NUI3-F1
#
_entry.id   AF-A0A829NUI3-F1
#
_cell.length_a   1.000
_cell.length_b   1.000
_cell.length_c   1.000
_cell.angle_alpha   90.00
_cell.angle_beta   90.00
_cell.angle_gamma   90.00
#
_symmetry.space_group_name_H-M   'P 1'
#
loop_
_entity.id
_entity.type
_entity.pdbx_description
1 polymer ?
#
loop_
_entity_poly.entity_id
_entity_poly.type
_entity_poly.pdbx_seq_one_letter_code
_entity_poly.pdbx_strand_id
1 'polypeptide(L)'
;MEATNILRIDARNPGLTPKVWAVQFDSGRLIRCYIAGTTGSVSKARIYCRKPSGKETYTEGTAMNNSCILFGLTEQMLAETGEAVCQLHLVDTENVLTSFDFLLEVKENRIAGSQITSTDEYQALVALLNRLEKFDPIEITEFEIDSLESGSVSGGSIALNVQKIYASVGQMNAGFATDGLPENAIVMISTGNPNDADNAKVYRKGVNGYEYMVDLSGATGPKGDKGDPGEKGDSGKDGTGVTILGSYTTEDELYKEHPTGNVGESYLVSGNLYVWDQTSRKWKNVGQIQGPEGPAGKAATIWIGTTTTGEPGTEAAVENSGTETDAVFDFEIPRGTPGELDGIEDIPNTDIDSLGGGSKG
;
A
#
# COMPACT_ATOMS: atom_id res chain seq x y z
N MET A 1 7.04 -24.34 7.67
CA MET A 1 7.15 -25.39 8.72
C MET A 1 6.26 -24.98 9.86
N GLU A 2 5.55 -25.92 10.49
CA GLU A 2 4.60 -25.60 11.56
C GLU A 2 5.06 -26.17 12.90
N ALA A 3 4.86 -25.40 13.97
CA ALA A 3 5.11 -25.83 15.34
C ALA A 3 3.81 -25.74 16.13
N THR A 4 3.30 -26.89 16.60
CA THR A 4 2.03 -26.96 17.35
C THR A 4 2.28 -27.15 18.84
N ASN A 5 1.82 -26.19 19.65
CA ASN A 5 1.75 -26.34 21.10
C ASN A 5 0.40 -26.95 21.51
N ILE A 6 0.40 -27.78 22.55
CA ILE A 6 -0.83 -28.35 23.11
C ILE A 6 -1.21 -27.55 24.35
N LEU A 7 -2.39 -26.92 24.30
CA LEU A 7 -2.99 -26.22 25.42
C LEU A 7 -4.14 -27.07 25.98
N ARG A 8 -4.21 -27.23 27.29
CA ARG A 8 -5.31 -27.92 27.97
C ARG A 8 -5.96 -26.95 28.94
N ILE A 9 -7.27 -26.77 28.82
CA ILE A 9 -8.07 -25.92 29.69
C ILE A 9 -9.25 -26.72 30.23
N ASP A 10 -9.55 -26.59 31.52
CA ASP A 10 -10.83 -27.04 32.08
C ASP A 10 -11.72 -25.81 32.29
N ALA A 11 -12.86 -25.77 31.59
CA ALA A 11 -13.77 -24.63 31.67
C ALA A 11 -14.45 -24.48 33.04
N ARG A 12 -14.35 -25.49 33.92
CA ARG A 12 -14.99 -25.50 35.24
C ARG A 12 -14.08 -25.01 36.36
N ASN A 13 -12.77 -24.99 36.15
CA ASN A 13 -11.80 -24.62 37.19
C ASN A 13 -10.55 -23.99 36.55
N PRO A 14 -10.06 -22.83 37.06
CA PRO A 14 -8.86 -22.19 36.53
C PRO A 14 -7.61 -23.07 36.58
N GLY A 15 -7.50 -23.98 37.56
CA GLY A 15 -6.31 -24.82 37.72
C GLY A 15 -5.02 -23.98 37.84
N LEU A 16 -3.92 -24.50 37.30
CA LEU A 16 -2.69 -23.73 37.10
C LEU A 16 -2.77 -22.97 35.77
N THR A 17 -2.53 -21.67 35.78
CA THR A 17 -2.53 -20.82 34.59
C THR A 17 -1.54 -21.36 33.54
N PRO A 18 -2.02 -21.89 32.40
CA PRO A 18 -1.14 -22.43 31.38
C PRO A 18 -0.32 -21.32 30.71
N LYS A 19 0.91 -21.62 30.31
CA LYS A 19 1.76 -20.71 29.51
C LYS A 19 2.13 -21.35 28.18
N VAL A 20 1.90 -20.62 27.08
CA VAL A 20 2.28 -20.98 25.71
C VAL A 20 3.43 -20.09 25.27
N TRP A 21 4.43 -20.68 24.62
CA TRP A 21 5.63 -19.96 24.16
C TRP A 21 5.60 -19.74 22.65
N ALA A 22 5.82 -18.49 22.25
CA ALA A 22 5.92 -18.08 20.87
C ALA A 22 7.15 -17.19 20.64
N VAL A 23 7.53 -17.03 19.37
CA VAL A 23 8.59 -16.13 18.93
C VAL A 23 7.96 -15.10 18.00
N GLN A 24 8.41 -13.85 18.13
CA GLN A 24 7.88 -12.70 17.41
C GLN A 24 7.86 -12.95 15.90
N PHE A 25 6.79 -12.53 15.21
CA PHE A 25 6.64 -12.63 13.75
C PHE A 25 6.62 -14.04 13.14
N ASP A 26 6.59 -15.11 13.94
CA ASP A 26 6.44 -16.45 13.38
C ASP A 26 5.03 -16.66 12.78
N SER A 27 4.96 -17.06 11.51
CA SER A 27 3.69 -17.34 10.82
C SER A 27 3.21 -18.80 10.93
N GLY A 28 4.07 -19.72 11.38
CA GLY A 28 3.80 -21.16 11.46
C GLY A 28 3.46 -21.70 12.85
N ARG A 29 3.15 -20.85 13.84
CA ARG A 29 2.86 -21.32 15.21
C ARG A 29 1.38 -21.61 15.38
N LEU A 30 1.09 -22.82 15.85
CA LEU A 30 -0.27 -23.29 16.10
C LEU A 30 -0.46 -23.62 17.58
N ILE A 31 -1.68 -23.45 18.08
CA ILE A 31 -2.14 -23.95 19.37
C ILE A 31 -3.26 -24.96 19.11
N ARG A 32 -3.04 -26.20 19.51
CA ARG A 32 -4.10 -27.20 19.62
C ARG A 32 -4.64 -27.17 21.04
N CYS A 33 -5.83 -26.62 21.19
CA CYS A 33 -6.47 -26.48 22.49
C CYS A 33 -7.48 -27.60 22.75
N TYR A 34 -7.28 -28.34 23.84
CA TYR A 34 -8.23 -29.29 24.38
C TYR A 34 -9.00 -28.67 25.54
N ILE A 35 -10.32 -28.74 25.46
CA ILE A 35 -11.21 -28.10 26.42
C ILE A 35 -12.00 -29.19 27.14
N ALA A 36 -11.80 -29.26 28.45
CA ALA A 36 -12.53 -30.15 29.36
C ALA A 36 -13.68 -29.41 30.03
N GLY A 37 -14.68 -30.17 30.50
CA GLY A 37 -15.80 -29.63 31.26
C GLY A 37 -16.89 -28.96 30.42
N THR A 38 -16.84 -29.13 29.09
CA THR A 38 -17.86 -28.65 28.16
C THR A 38 -18.73 -29.80 27.64
N THR A 39 -19.97 -29.48 27.28
CA THR A 39 -20.90 -30.37 26.59
C THR A 39 -21.47 -29.64 25.38
N GLY A 40 -21.82 -30.38 24.33
CA GLY A 40 -22.34 -29.79 23.08
C GLY A 40 -21.27 -29.67 21.98
N SER A 41 -21.61 -28.91 20.94
CA SER A 41 -20.74 -28.68 19.78
C SER A 41 -20.36 -27.21 19.73
N VAL A 42 -19.08 -26.93 19.45
CA VAL A 42 -18.59 -25.55 19.26
C VAL A 42 -18.83 -25.16 17.81
N SER A 43 -19.66 -24.14 17.58
CA SER A 43 -19.92 -23.61 16.23
C SER A 43 -18.86 -22.59 15.81
N LYS A 44 -18.35 -21.81 16.78
CA LYS A 44 -17.31 -20.81 16.58
C LYS A 44 -16.44 -20.71 17.82
N ALA A 45 -15.13 -20.51 17.64
CA ALA A 45 -14.22 -20.25 18.73
C ALA A 45 -13.16 -19.24 18.35
N ARG A 46 -12.80 -18.39 19.29
CA ARG A 46 -11.74 -17.40 19.11
C ARG A 46 -10.84 -17.30 20.35
N ILE A 47 -9.58 -16.99 20.13
CA ILE A 47 -8.68 -16.50 21.16
C ILE A 47 -8.84 -14.99 21.23
N TYR A 48 -9.11 -14.47 22.42
CA TYR A 48 -8.85 -13.08 22.78
C TYR A 48 -7.49 -13.01 23.46
N CYS A 49 -6.66 -12.04 23.09
CA CYS A 49 -5.42 -11.75 23.80
C CYS A 49 -5.27 -10.25 24.01
N ARG A 50 -4.83 -9.87 25.21
CA ARG A 50 -4.41 -8.51 25.56
C ARG A 50 -2.90 -8.49 25.76
N LYS A 51 -2.22 -7.70 24.93
CA LYS A 51 -0.76 -7.59 24.88
C LYS A 51 -0.22 -6.70 26.02
N PRO A 52 1.10 -6.71 26.32
CA PRO A 52 1.68 -5.86 27.36
C PRO A 52 1.38 -4.36 27.19
N SER A 53 1.32 -3.86 25.95
CA SER A 53 0.91 -2.49 25.61
C SER A 53 -0.56 -2.18 25.89
N GLY A 54 -1.36 -3.18 26.26
CA GLY A 54 -2.81 -3.09 26.43
C GLY A 54 -3.61 -3.26 25.15
N LYS A 55 -2.95 -3.34 23.97
CA LYS A 55 -3.63 -3.61 22.69
C LYS A 55 -4.24 -5.01 22.67
N GLU A 56 -5.41 -5.13 22.06
CA GLU A 56 -6.17 -6.37 22.00
C GLU A 56 -6.13 -6.98 20.59
N THR A 57 -6.19 -8.31 20.54
CA THR A 57 -6.26 -9.08 19.30
C THR A 57 -7.27 -10.22 19.45
N TYR A 58 -7.96 -10.53 18.35
CA TYR A 58 -8.88 -11.65 18.25
C TYR A 58 -8.43 -12.57 17.13
N THR A 59 -8.49 -13.88 17.35
CA THR A 59 -8.13 -14.85 16.32
C THR A 59 -9.06 -16.04 16.34
N GLU A 60 -9.72 -16.27 15.22
CA GLU A 60 -10.67 -17.36 15.04
C GLU A 60 -9.92 -18.70 14.98
N GLY A 61 -10.54 -19.73 15.54
CA GLY A 61 -10.05 -21.10 15.55
C GLY A 61 -10.90 -22.02 14.71
N THR A 62 -10.28 -23.10 14.25
CA THR A 62 -10.95 -24.18 13.53
C THR A 62 -11.25 -25.32 14.51
N ALA A 63 -12.54 -25.62 14.72
CA ALA A 63 -12.94 -26.77 15.52
C ALA A 63 -12.54 -28.06 14.79
N MET A 64 -11.69 -28.88 15.42
CA MET A 64 -11.29 -30.19 14.90
C MET A 64 -12.28 -31.26 15.35
N ASN A 65 -12.83 -31.10 16.55
CA ASN A 65 -13.96 -31.83 17.10
C ASN A 65 -14.55 -31.04 18.29
N ASN A 66 -15.58 -31.57 18.94
CA ASN A 66 -16.31 -30.89 20.01
C ASN A 66 -15.47 -30.43 21.21
N SER A 67 -14.29 -31.02 21.43
CA SER A 67 -13.42 -30.71 22.57
C SER A 67 -12.01 -30.29 22.16
N CYS A 68 -11.75 -30.11 20.86
CA CYS A 68 -10.43 -29.80 20.33
C CYS A 68 -10.51 -28.74 19.24
N ILE A 69 -9.81 -27.63 19.44
CA ILE A 69 -9.83 -26.47 18.55
C ILE A 69 -8.39 -26.12 18.19
N LEU A 70 -8.15 -25.90 16.90
CA LEU A 70 -6.87 -25.47 16.38
C LEU A 70 -6.89 -23.96 16.15
N PHE A 71 -5.89 -23.24 16.66
CA PHE A 71 -5.71 -21.82 16.43
C PHE A 71 -4.34 -21.59 15.79
N GLY A 72 -4.29 -20.78 14.74
CA GLY A 72 -3.03 -20.20 14.26
C GLY A 72 -2.70 -18.95 15.06
N LEU A 73 -1.49 -18.82 15.56
CA LEU A 73 -1.04 -17.57 16.16
C LEU A 73 -0.68 -16.60 15.05
N THR A 74 -1.36 -15.45 15.02
CA THR A 74 -1.16 -14.45 13.95
C THR A 74 0.06 -13.58 14.24
N GLU A 75 0.66 -13.02 13.19
CA GLU A 75 1.76 -12.05 13.33
C GLU A 75 1.36 -10.87 14.23
N GLN A 76 0.11 -10.41 14.18
CA GLN A 76 -0.39 -9.32 15.02
C GLN A 76 -0.44 -9.68 16.52
N MET A 77 -0.77 -10.93 16.84
CA MET A 77 -0.70 -11.47 18.21
C MET A 77 0.76 -11.55 18.68
N LEU A 78 1.66 -11.95 17.79
CA LEU A 78 3.08 -12.14 18.07
C LEU A 78 3.92 -10.89 17.81
N ALA A 79 3.32 -9.74 17.53
CA ALA A 79 4.06 -8.53 17.14
C ALA A 79 4.80 -7.86 18.30
N GLU A 80 4.42 -8.14 19.54
CA GLU A 80 4.97 -7.49 20.74
C GLU A 80 5.58 -8.55 21.67
N THR A 81 6.79 -8.29 22.16
CA THR A 81 7.46 -9.20 23.10
C THR A 81 6.89 -9.07 24.51
N GLY A 82 6.93 -10.15 25.27
CA GLY A 82 6.43 -10.21 26.64
C GLY A 82 5.20 -11.10 26.81
N GLU A 83 4.52 -10.95 27.94
CA GLU A 83 3.41 -11.81 28.35
C GLU A 83 2.07 -11.17 27.98
N ALA A 84 1.35 -11.80 27.05
CA ALA A 84 -0.03 -11.46 26.76
C ALA A 84 -0.99 -12.35 27.57
N VAL A 85 -2.02 -11.74 28.14
CA VAL A 85 -3.09 -12.45 28.86
C VAL A 85 -4.18 -12.81 27.86
N CYS A 86 -4.53 -14.09 27.78
CA CYS A 86 -5.43 -14.61 26.77
C CYS A 86 -6.58 -15.44 27.36
N GLN A 87 -7.72 -15.43 26.68
CA GLN A 87 -8.90 -16.22 26.99
C GLN A 87 -9.46 -16.85 25.72
N LEU A 88 -10.08 -18.02 25.86
CA LEU A 88 -10.86 -18.65 24.81
C LEU A 88 -12.31 -18.23 24.93
N HIS A 89 -12.90 -17.86 23.81
CA HIS A 89 -14.32 -17.55 23.70
C HIS A 89 -14.95 -18.56 22.77
N LEU A 90 -15.74 -19.47 23.33
CA LEU A 90 -16.44 -20.56 22.65
C LEU A 90 -17.89 -20.18 22.49
N VAL A 91 -18.42 -20.39 21.30
CA VAL A 91 -19.79 -20.05 20.94
C VAL A 91 -20.42 -21.29 20.31
N ASP A 92 -21.61 -21.65 20.79
CA ASP A 92 -22.52 -22.58 20.11
C ASP A 92 -23.69 -21.78 19.47
N THR A 93 -24.79 -22.43 19.10
CA THR A 93 -25.94 -21.72 18.51
C THR A 93 -26.71 -20.82 19.48
N GLU A 94 -26.63 -21.09 20.78
CA GLU A 94 -27.45 -20.46 21.83
C GLU A 94 -26.63 -19.88 22.99
N ASN A 95 -25.44 -20.44 23.25
CA ASN A 95 -24.63 -20.19 24.42
C ASN A 95 -23.23 -19.72 24.07
N VAL A 96 -22.66 -18.97 25.00
CA VAL A 96 -21.30 -18.46 24.96
C VAL A 96 -20.58 -18.87 26.24
N LEU A 97 -19.39 -19.45 26.10
CA LEU A 97 -18.55 -19.87 27.22
C LEU A 97 -17.15 -19.26 27.07
N THR A 98 -16.68 -18.58 28.11
CA THR A 98 -15.33 -18.00 28.15
C THR A 98 -14.44 -18.81 29.10
N SER A 99 -13.21 -19.10 28.71
CA SER A 99 -12.26 -19.80 29.57
C SER A 99 -11.65 -18.89 30.63
N PHE A 100 -11.00 -19.51 31.62
CA PHE A 100 -10.01 -18.82 32.46
C PHE A 100 -8.79 -18.42 31.63
N ASP A 101 -7.97 -17.55 32.22
CA ASP A 101 -6.79 -16.99 31.58
C ASP A 101 -5.73 -18.05 31.31
N PHE A 102 -5.06 -17.91 30.17
CA PHE A 102 -3.77 -18.50 29.89
C PHE A 102 -2.82 -17.41 29.40
N LEU A 103 -1.53 -17.68 29.49
CA LEU A 103 -0.48 -16.72 29.15
C LEU A 103 0.15 -17.09 27.82
N LEU A 104 0.32 -16.12 26.95
CA LEU A 104 1.11 -16.23 25.73
C LEU A 104 2.40 -15.42 25.92
N GLU A 105 3.51 -16.11 26.11
CA GLU A 105 4.84 -15.52 26.23
C GLU A 105 5.49 -15.42 24.85
N VAL A 106 5.68 -14.19 24.36
CA VAL A 106 6.33 -13.91 23.09
C VAL A 106 7.78 -13.52 23.33
N LYS A 107 8.71 -14.32 22.79
CA LYS A 107 10.15 -14.02 22.80
C LYS A 107 10.57 -13.29 21.54
N GLU A 108 11.59 -12.44 21.70
CA GLU A 108 12.20 -11.69 20.60
C GLU A 108 12.68 -12.63 19.48
N ASN A 109 12.37 -12.26 18.25
CA ASN A 109 12.91 -12.89 17.07
C ASN A 109 14.16 -12.14 16.60
N ARG A 110 15.33 -12.65 16.96
CA ARG A 110 16.61 -12.05 16.58
C ARG A 110 16.91 -12.15 15.09
N ILE A 111 16.25 -13.06 14.35
CA ILE A 111 16.43 -13.18 12.89
C ILE A 111 15.64 -12.06 12.21
N ALA A 112 14.38 -11.87 12.59
CA ALA A 112 13.56 -10.76 12.10
C ALA A 112 14.11 -9.38 12.50
N GLY A 113 14.76 -9.27 13.67
CA GLY A 113 15.44 -8.05 14.12
C GLY A 113 16.86 -7.86 13.57
N SER A 114 17.47 -8.90 12.99
CA SER A 114 18.74 -8.75 12.28
C SER A 114 18.42 -8.22 10.89
N GLN A 115 19.05 -7.10 10.50
CA GLN A 115 18.84 -6.45 9.20
C GLN A 115 19.36 -7.30 8.04
N ILE A 116 18.70 -8.41 7.78
CA ILE A 116 18.68 -9.08 6.49
C ILE A 116 17.20 -9.31 6.21
N THR A 117 16.71 -8.56 5.23
CA THR A 117 15.36 -8.57 4.65
C THR A 117 14.42 -7.45 5.11
N SER A 118 14.31 -6.49 4.20
CA SER A 118 13.43 -5.33 4.15
C SER A 118 11.95 -5.67 4.42
N THR A 119 11.55 -5.64 5.69
CA THR A 119 10.15 -5.83 6.09
C THR A 119 9.36 -4.53 5.98
N ASP A 120 10.02 -3.38 6.19
CA ASP A 120 9.38 -2.06 6.09
C ASP A 120 9.01 -1.70 4.64
N GLU A 121 9.85 -2.03 3.65
CA GLU A 121 9.52 -1.78 2.24
C GLU A 121 8.45 -2.77 1.72
N TYR A 122 8.46 -4.02 2.20
CA TYR A 122 7.42 -5.00 1.85
C TYR A 122 6.05 -4.60 2.40
N GLN A 123 5.97 -4.20 3.67
CA GLN A 123 4.70 -3.74 4.26
C GLN A 123 4.22 -2.41 3.64
N ALA A 124 5.13 -1.52 3.29
CA ALA A 124 4.81 -0.32 2.53
C ALA A 124 4.23 -0.66 1.14
N LEU A 125 4.83 -1.64 0.44
CA LEU A 125 4.35 -2.12 -0.85
C LEU A 125 2.96 -2.78 -0.74
N VAL A 126 2.74 -3.64 0.25
CA VAL A 126 1.43 -4.28 0.49
C VAL A 126 0.37 -3.24 0.84
N ALA A 127 0.70 -2.22 1.63
CA ALA A 127 -0.21 -1.12 1.93
C ALA A 127 -0.56 -0.29 0.67
N LEU A 128 0.40 -0.10 -0.23
CA LEU A 128 0.21 0.60 -1.50
C LEU A 128 -0.66 -0.22 -2.47
N LEU A 129 -0.42 -1.53 -2.55
CA LEU A 129 -1.18 -2.45 -3.41
C LEU A 129 -2.64 -2.56 -2.94
N ASN A 130 -2.88 -2.71 -1.64
CA ASN A 130 -4.23 -2.73 -1.05
C ASN A 130 -4.98 -1.38 -1.22
N ARG A 131 -4.24 -0.28 -1.40
CA ARG A 131 -4.82 1.04 -1.69
C ARG A 131 -5.18 1.19 -3.18
N LEU A 132 -4.43 0.55 -4.08
CA LEU A 132 -4.75 0.44 -5.51
C LEU A 132 -5.93 -0.49 -5.76
N GLU A 133 -6.04 -1.60 -5.03
CA GLU A 133 -7.15 -2.57 -5.17
C GLU A 133 -8.53 -2.01 -4.75
N LYS A 134 -8.54 -0.90 -4.00
CA LYS A 134 -9.77 -0.16 -3.63
C LYS A 134 -10.15 0.96 -4.60
N PHE A 135 -9.31 1.23 -5.60
CA PHE A 135 -9.75 1.99 -6.76
C PHE A 135 -10.46 1.00 -7.68
N ASP A 136 -11.79 0.94 -7.58
CA ASP A 136 -12.58 0.51 -8.73
C ASP A 136 -12.24 1.50 -9.85
N PRO A 137 -11.55 1.10 -10.93
CA PRO A 137 -11.55 1.94 -12.11
C PRO A 137 -13.02 2.06 -12.49
N ILE A 138 -13.52 3.29 -12.60
CA ILE A 138 -14.78 3.52 -13.30
C ILE A 138 -14.52 2.94 -14.69
N GLU A 139 -15.05 1.74 -14.97
CA GLU A 139 -15.05 1.19 -16.31
C GLU A 139 -15.80 2.23 -17.15
N ILE A 140 -15.03 2.93 -17.98
CA ILE A 140 -15.58 3.67 -19.11
C ILE A 140 -16.11 2.57 -20.03
N THR A 141 -17.32 2.10 -19.74
CA THR A 141 -18.05 1.19 -20.61
C THR A 141 -18.24 1.90 -21.94
N GLU A 142 -18.21 1.15 -23.05
CA GLU A 142 -18.31 1.66 -24.44
C GLU A 142 -19.55 2.54 -24.71
N PHE A 143 -20.44 2.72 -23.73
CA PHE A 143 -21.58 3.63 -23.74
C PHE A 143 -21.19 5.12 -23.71
N GLU A 144 -20.04 5.49 -23.14
CA GLU A 144 -19.58 6.89 -23.12
C GLU A 144 -19.03 7.36 -24.48
N ILE A 145 -18.68 6.43 -25.37
CA ILE A 145 -18.20 6.76 -26.72
C ILE A 145 -19.39 7.06 -27.65
N ASP A 146 -20.51 6.33 -27.52
CA ASP A 146 -21.67 6.45 -28.40
C ASP A 146 -22.56 7.68 -28.09
N SER A 147 -22.41 8.24 -26.89
CA SER A 147 -23.13 9.44 -26.44
C SER A 147 -22.55 10.75 -27.04
N LEU A 148 -21.36 10.70 -27.65
CA LEU A 148 -20.76 11.83 -28.34
C LEU A 148 -21.33 12.06 -29.75
N GLU A 149 -21.98 11.06 -30.35
CA GLU A 149 -22.43 11.13 -31.75
C GLU A 149 -23.92 11.45 -31.93
N SER A 150 -24.77 11.30 -30.89
CA SER A 150 -26.23 11.46 -31.03
C SER A 150 -26.88 12.65 -30.30
N GLY A 151 -26.10 13.50 -29.63
CA GLY A 151 -26.54 14.84 -29.21
C GLY A 151 -27.78 14.89 -28.29
N SER A 152 -28.09 13.83 -27.55
CA SER A 152 -29.20 13.82 -26.59
C SER A 152 -28.76 13.17 -25.28
N VAL A 153 -28.54 13.96 -24.23
CA VAL A 153 -28.33 13.44 -22.87
C VAL A 153 -29.39 14.02 -21.95
N SER A 154 -30.33 13.18 -21.50
CA SER A 154 -31.12 13.45 -20.32
C SER A 154 -30.36 12.93 -19.09
N GLY A 155 -29.87 13.87 -18.28
CA GLY A 155 -29.43 13.61 -16.91
C GLY A 155 -27.94 13.38 -16.73
N GLY A 156 -27.32 14.24 -15.91
CA GLY A 156 -26.23 13.81 -15.03
C GLY A 156 -24.88 14.51 -15.14
N SER A 157 -24.52 15.11 -16.28
CA SER A 157 -23.24 15.83 -16.42
C SER A 157 -23.36 16.97 -17.45
N ILE A 158 -23.54 18.20 -16.96
CA ILE A 158 -23.57 19.41 -17.78
C ILE A 158 -22.12 19.79 -18.15
N ALA A 159 -21.54 19.06 -19.09
CA ALA A 159 -20.41 19.62 -19.84
C ALA A 159 -20.97 20.79 -20.68
N LEU A 160 -20.40 21.99 -20.51
CA LEU A 160 -20.79 23.16 -21.29
C LEU A 160 -20.37 22.94 -22.76
N ASN A 161 -21.26 22.38 -23.58
CA ASN A 161 -20.96 22.09 -24.99
C ASN A 161 -21.14 23.35 -25.85
N VAL A 162 -20.05 24.08 -26.07
CA VAL A 162 -20.02 25.26 -26.96
C VAL A 162 -20.10 24.80 -28.42
N GLN A 163 -21.24 25.03 -29.05
CA GLN A 163 -21.54 24.59 -30.41
C GLN A 163 -20.95 25.53 -31.48
N LYS A 164 -20.66 26.78 -31.12
CA LYS A 164 -20.02 27.73 -32.03
C LYS A 164 -19.31 28.86 -31.31
N ILE A 165 -18.24 29.36 -31.90
CA ILE A 165 -17.48 30.52 -31.42
C ILE A 165 -17.58 31.64 -32.46
N TYR A 166 -17.90 32.86 -32.01
CA TYR A 166 -17.93 34.06 -32.83
C TYR A 166 -16.83 35.04 -32.41
N ALA A 167 -16.32 35.83 -33.36
CA ALA A 167 -15.28 36.82 -33.06
C ALA A 167 -15.85 38.10 -32.42
N SER A 168 -17.18 38.31 -32.47
CA SER A 168 -17.86 39.41 -31.80
C SER A 168 -19.36 39.16 -31.62
N VAL A 169 -19.99 39.89 -30.70
CA VAL A 169 -21.45 39.88 -30.50
C VAL A 169 -22.19 40.31 -31.77
N GLY A 170 -21.63 41.26 -32.54
CA GLY A 170 -22.21 41.69 -33.82
C GLY A 170 -22.27 40.57 -34.86
N GLN A 171 -21.22 39.75 -34.95
CA GLN A 171 -21.20 38.59 -35.85
C GLN A 171 -22.16 37.49 -35.39
N MET A 172 -22.25 37.24 -34.08
CA MET A 172 -23.20 36.29 -33.51
C MET A 172 -24.65 36.67 -33.85
N ASN A 173 -25.03 37.94 -33.64
CA ASN A 173 -26.38 38.43 -33.93
C ASN A 173 -26.69 38.43 -35.43
N ALA A 174 -25.74 38.83 -36.28
CA ALA A 174 -25.89 38.74 -37.73
C ALA A 174 -26.04 37.29 -38.23
N GLY A 175 -25.40 36.34 -37.54
CA GLY A 175 -25.48 34.91 -37.82
C GLY A 175 -26.76 34.24 -37.36
N PHE A 176 -27.58 34.87 -36.51
CA PHE A 176 -28.71 34.21 -35.84
C PHE A 176 -29.68 33.48 -36.79
N ALA A 177 -29.98 34.04 -37.96
CA ALA A 177 -30.90 33.43 -38.92
C ALA A 177 -30.24 32.40 -39.86
N THR A 178 -28.90 32.37 -39.92
CA THR A 178 -28.13 31.65 -40.95
C THR A 178 -27.14 30.63 -40.40
N ASP A 179 -26.92 30.62 -39.08
CA ASP A 179 -25.91 29.78 -38.43
C ASP A 179 -26.27 28.29 -38.33
N GLY A 180 -27.53 27.93 -38.62
CA GLY A 180 -28.01 26.54 -38.60
C GLY A 180 -28.08 25.90 -37.22
N LEU A 181 -27.94 26.67 -36.14
CA LEU A 181 -27.90 26.13 -34.78
C LEU A 181 -29.32 25.89 -34.23
N PRO A 182 -29.56 24.78 -33.51
CA PRO A 182 -30.84 24.49 -32.89
C PRO A 182 -31.14 25.45 -31.73
N GLU A 183 -32.42 25.60 -31.37
CA GLU A 183 -32.81 26.30 -30.15
C GLU A 183 -32.13 25.66 -28.93
N ASN A 184 -31.67 26.49 -28.00
CA ASN A 184 -30.86 26.14 -26.84
C ASN A 184 -29.38 25.85 -27.11
N ALA A 185 -28.90 26.05 -28.34
CA ALA A 185 -27.47 25.95 -28.62
C ALA A 185 -26.65 26.95 -27.81
N ILE A 186 -25.53 26.49 -27.25
CA ILE A 186 -24.59 27.33 -26.51
C ILE A 186 -23.50 27.84 -27.46
N VAL A 187 -23.22 29.14 -27.43
CA VAL A 187 -22.18 29.77 -28.22
C VAL A 187 -21.31 30.68 -27.35
N MET A 188 -20.08 30.94 -27.79
CA MET A 188 -19.12 31.76 -27.04
C MET A 188 -18.55 32.87 -27.93
N ILE A 189 -18.23 34.01 -27.33
CA ILE A 189 -17.46 35.06 -27.98
C ILE A 189 -15.98 34.88 -27.65
N SER A 190 -15.15 34.76 -28.67
CA SER A 190 -13.68 34.77 -28.56
C SER A 190 -13.14 35.84 -29.49
N THR A 191 -12.82 37.00 -28.93
CA THR A 191 -12.31 38.14 -29.71
C THR A 191 -10.81 38.00 -30.01
N GLY A 192 -10.14 37.04 -29.36
CA GLY A 192 -8.68 36.86 -29.39
C GLY A 192 -7.92 37.88 -28.53
N ASN A 193 -8.62 38.84 -27.91
CA ASN A 193 -8.04 39.81 -26.98
C ASN A 193 -8.59 39.57 -25.56
N PRO A 194 -7.75 39.17 -24.59
CA PRO A 194 -8.20 38.88 -23.24
C PRO A 194 -8.72 40.11 -22.48
N ASN A 195 -8.42 41.32 -22.95
CA ASN A 195 -8.89 42.57 -22.34
C ASN A 195 -10.16 43.13 -22.98
N ASP A 196 -10.69 42.47 -24.01
CA ASP A 196 -11.96 42.86 -24.62
C ASP A 196 -13.12 42.47 -23.68
N ALA A 197 -14.01 43.42 -23.42
CA ALA A 197 -15.13 43.24 -22.49
C ALA A 197 -16.12 42.16 -22.94
N ASP A 198 -16.11 41.75 -24.21
CA ASP A 198 -16.97 40.67 -24.72
C ASP A 198 -16.25 39.33 -24.83
N ASN A 199 -14.93 39.27 -24.62
CA ASN A 199 -14.19 38.02 -24.68
C ASN A 199 -14.63 37.07 -23.56
N ALA A 200 -14.84 35.80 -23.91
CA ALA A 200 -15.29 34.73 -23.01
C ALA A 200 -16.74 34.83 -22.49
N LYS A 201 -17.57 35.70 -23.06
CA LYS A 201 -19.03 35.66 -22.83
C LYS A 201 -19.68 34.47 -23.52
N VAL A 202 -20.61 33.84 -22.82
CA VAL A 202 -21.39 32.68 -23.27
C VAL A 202 -22.85 33.06 -23.44
N TYR A 203 -23.45 32.63 -24.55
CA TYR A 203 -24.84 32.88 -24.91
C TYR A 203 -25.56 31.59 -25.28
N ARG A 204 -26.88 31.59 -25.10
CA ARG A 204 -27.79 30.52 -25.54
C ARG A 204 -28.68 31.03 -26.67
N LYS A 205 -28.87 30.25 -27.72
CA LYS A 205 -29.82 30.58 -28.79
C LYS A 205 -31.26 30.40 -28.28
N GLY A 206 -32.04 31.47 -28.26
CA GLY A 206 -33.48 31.44 -28.03
C GLY A 206 -34.27 31.58 -29.33
N VAL A 207 -35.61 31.65 -29.21
CA VAL A 207 -36.53 31.72 -30.36
C VAL A 207 -36.32 32.99 -31.22
N ASN A 208 -35.97 34.11 -30.60
CA ASN A 208 -35.91 35.43 -31.25
C ASN A 208 -34.52 36.08 -31.25
N GLY A 209 -33.51 35.42 -30.67
CA GLY A 209 -32.16 35.96 -30.55
C GLY A 209 -31.29 35.15 -29.58
N TYR A 210 -30.05 35.56 -29.42
CA TYR A 210 -29.14 35.00 -28.43
C TYR A 210 -29.32 35.66 -27.06
N GLU A 211 -29.42 34.84 -26.02
CA GLU A 211 -29.60 35.24 -24.62
C GLU A 211 -28.28 35.06 -23.88
N TYR A 212 -27.84 36.08 -23.14
CA TYR A 212 -26.62 36.01 -22.34
C TYR A 212 -26.78 35.04 -21.16
N MET A 213 -25.79 34.17 -20.95
CA MET A 213 -25.78 33.21 -19.85
C MET A 213 -24.80 33.56 -18.76
N VAL A 214 -23.52 33.66 -19.11
CA VAL A 214 -22.42 33.79 -18.16
C VAL A 214 -21.21 34.42 -18.83
N ASP A 215 -20.45 35.17 -18.06
CA ASP A 215 -19.15 35.68 -18.43
C ASP A 215 -18.09 34.78 -17.78
N LEU A 216 -17.29 34.12 -18.62
CA LEU A 216 -16.18 33.26 -18.19
C LEU A 216 -14.84 34.00 -18.25
N SER A 217 -14.82 35.29 -18.60
CA SER A 217 -13.66 36.12 -18.34
C SER A 217 -13.54 36.21 -16.82
N GLY A 218 -12.57 35.47 -16.27
CA GLY A 218 -12.28 35.54 -14.84
C GLY A 218 -12.02 37.01 -14.52
N ALA A 219 -12.93 37.64 -13.78
CA ALA A 219 -12.84 39.05 -13.50
C ALA A 219 -11.51 39.31 -12.76
N THR A 220 -10.50 39.82 -13.48
CA THR A 220 -9.59 40.75 -12.84
C THR A 220 -10.47 41.97 -12.59
N GLY A 221 -11.02 42.06 -11.37
CA GLY A 221 -11.97 43.10 -11.00
C GLY A 221 -11.44 44.50 -11.37
N PRO A 222 -12.32 45.51 -11.51
CA PRO A 222 -11.88 46.85 -11.85
C PRO A 222 -10.81 47.28 -10.85
N LYS A 223 -9.62 47.59 -11.36
CA LYS A 223 -8.63 48.36 -10.63
C LYS A 223 -9.29 49.70 -10.30
N GLY A 224 -9.71 49.87 -9.05
CA GLY A 224 -10.37 51.10 -8.60
C GLY A 224 -9.53 52.33 -8.99
N ASP A 225 -10.22 53.44 -9.26
CA ASP A 225 -9.56 54.72 -9.47
C ASP A 225 -8.50 54.92 -8.39
N LYS A 226 -7.29 55.27 -8.83
CA LYS A 226 -6.18 55.57 -7.93
C LYS A 226 -6.64 56.71 -7.02
N GLY A 227 -6.96 56.39 -5.78
CA GLY A 227 -7.09 57.41 -4.73
C GLY A 227 -5.83 58.27 -4.75
N ASP A 228 -5.96 59.57 -4.48
CA ASP A 228 -4.83 60.46 -4.31
C ASP A 228 -3.73 59.73 -3.52
N PRO A 229 -2.46 59.73 -3.98
CA PRO A 229 -1.41 59.02 -3.29
C PRO A 229 -1.46 59.37 -1.80
N GLY A 230 -1.86 58.40 -0.98
CA GLY A 230 -1.58 58.47 0.44
C GLY A 230 -0.08 58.70 0.59
N GLU A 231 0.31 59.45 1.62
CA GLU A 231 1.72 59.67 1.92
C GLU A 231 2.46 58.34 1.73
N LYS A 232 3.50 58.36 0.89
CA LYS A 232 4.30 57.19 0.58
C LYS A 232 4.69 56.55 1.91
N GLY A 233 4.06 55.41 2.23
CA GLY A 233 4.45 54.62 3.38
C GLY A 233 5.93 54.30 3.25
N ASP A 234 6.66 54.41 4.37
CA ASP A 234 8.08 54.10 4.42
C ASP A 234 8.34 52.80 3.64
N SER A 235 9.35 52.83 2.77
CA SER A 235 9.79 51.63 2.05
C SER A 235 9.90 50.49 3.06
N GLY A 236 9.14 49.41 2.85
CA GLY A 236 9.26 48.21 3.65
C GLY A 236 10.72 47.80 3.67
N LYS A 237 11.26 47.63 4.89
CA LYS A 237 12.66 47.19 5.10
C LYS A 237 12.89 45.95 4.24
N ASP A 238 14.04 45.89 3.57
CA ASP A 238 14.46 44.77 2.73
C ASP A 238 14.09 43.43 3.39
N GLY A 239 13.47 42.53 2.62
CA GLY A 239 13.12 41.20 3.10
C GLY A 239 14.37 40.53 3.65
N THR A 240 14.38 40.23 4.94
CA THR A 240 15.47 39.47 5.56
C THR A 240 15.46 38.08 4.95
N GLY A 241 16.52 37.71 4.24
CA GLY A 241 16.67 36.37 3.69
C GLY A 241 16.56 35.33 4.81
N VAL A 242 15.76 34.29 4.61
CA VAL A 242 15.65 33.17 5.54
C VAL A 242 16.75 32.15 5.23
N THR A 243 17.50 31.74 6.24
CA THR A 243 18.51 30.68 6.12
C THR A 243 17.96 29.42 6.75
N ILE A 244 17.91 28.32 5.99
CA ILE A 244 17.54 27.01 6.52
C ILE A 244 18.78 26.41 7.18
N LEU A 245 18.75 26.29 8.50
CA LEU A 245 19.89 25.84 9.30
C LEU A 245 19.91 24.32 9.51
N GLY A 246 18.77 23.63 9.32
CA GLY A 246 18.67 22.19 9.49
C GLY A 246 17.26 21.65 9.33
N SER A 247 17.08 20.37 9.64
CA SER A 247 15.80 19.66 9.57
C SER A 247 15.56 18.78 10.79
N TYR A 248 14.27 18.59 11.12
CA TYR A 248 13.75 17.76 12.20
C TYR A 248 12.60 16.90 11.71
N THR A 249 12.32 15.82 12.43
CA THR A 249 11.16 14.96 12.12
C THR A 249 9.88 15.49 12.77
N THR A 250 9.99 16.08 13.97
CA THR A 250 8.82 16.60 14.72
C THR A 250 9.04 18.03 15.23
N GLU A 251 7.94 18.74 15.50
CA GLU A 251 8.01 20.09 16.10
C GLU A 251 8.61 20.06 17.51
N ASP A 252 8.31 19.01 18.29
CA ASP A 252 8.81 18.86 19.65
C ASP A 252 10.35 18.77 19.69
N GLU A 253 10.95 18.10 18.71
CA GLU A 253 12.42 18.05 18.56
C GLU A 253 12.99 19.43 18.27
N LEU A 254 12.38 20.18 17.34
CA LEU A 254 12.78 21.55 17.04
C LEU A 254 12.69 22.43 18.30
N TYR A 255 11.61 22.34 19.08
CA TYR A 255 11.43 23.17 20.27
C TYR A 255 12.35 22.77 21.42
N LYS A 256 12.74 21.50 21.50
CA LYS A 256 13.69 21.00 22.49
C LYS A 256 15.11 21.48 22.21
N GLU A 257 15.57 21.37 20.96
CA GLU A 257 16.93 21.75 20.55
C GLU A 257 17.06 23.27 20.37
N HIS A 258 15.99 23.92 19.88
CA HIS A 258 15.93 25.36 19.63
C HIS A 258 14.71 25.99 20.32
N PRO A 259 14.70 26.11 21.66
CA PRO A 259 13.60 26.75 22.37
C PRO A 259 13.48 28.24 22.04
N THR A 260 14.55 28.86 21.53
CA THR A 260 14.58 30.22 21.03
C THR A 260 15.38 30.31 19.72
N GLY A 261 15.06 31.26 18.85
CA GLY A 261 15.81 31.55 17.63
C GLY A 261 16.11 33.04 17.45
N ASN A 262 16.79 33.36 16.35
CA ASN A 262 17.03 34.72 15.88
C ASN A 262 16.21 35.03 14.62
N VAL A 263 15.94 36.31 14.37
CA VAL A 263 15.25 36.76 13.15
C VAL A 263 15.99 36.25 11.90
N GLY A 264 15.26 35.60 10.99
CA GLY A 264 15.81 35.07 9.74
C GLY A 264 16.31 33.63 9.82
N GLU A 265 16.35 33.02 11.02
CA GLU A 265 16.60 31.60 11.16
C GLU A 265 15.37 30.77 10.80
N SER A 266 15.62 29.62 10.18
CA SER A 266 14.56 28.68 9.83
C SER A 266 15.02 27.23 9.85
N TYR A 267 14.08 26.32 10.07
CA TYR A 267 14.28 24.88 10.08
C TYR A 267 13.17 24.18 9.32
N LEU A 268 13.47 23.01 8.77
CA LEU A 268 12.47 22.14 8.19
C LEU A 268 11.93 21.16 9.23
N VAL A 269 10.63 20.96 9.28
CA VAL A 269 9.99 19.92 10.09
C VAL A 269 9.00 19.16 9.21
N SER A 270 9.28 17.89 8.92
CA SER A 270 8.43 17.06 8.05
C SER A 270 8.02 17.79 6.74
N GLY A 271 8.98 18.44 6.07
CA GLY A 271 8.77 19.17 4.81
C GLY A 271 8.18 20.58 4.93
N ASN A 272 7.75 21.00 6.13
CA ASN A 272 7.27 22.34 6.42
C ASN A 272 8.41 23.26 6.89
N LEU A 273 8.44 24.50 6.40
CA LEU A 273 9.40 25.51 6.84
C LEU A 273 8.89 26.19 8.12
N TYR A 274 9.70 26.20 9.17
CA TYR A 274 9.47 26.92 10.41
C TYR A 274 10.45 28.08 10.48
N VAL A 275 9.94 29.31 10.60
CA VAL A 275 10.74 30.54 10.69
C VAL A 275 10.57 31.15 12.08
N TRP A 276 11.64 31.66 12.67
CA TRP A 276 11.56 32.31 13.97
C TRP A 276 10.80 33.64 13.88
N ASP A 277 9.71 33.76 14.63
CA ASP A 277 8.97 35.01 14.79
C ASP A 277 9.36 35.69 16.11
N GLN A 278 10.11 36.79 15.98
CA GLN A 278 10.58 37.60 17.11
C GLN A 278 9.45 38.25 17.92
N THR A 279 8.29 38.51 17.29
CA THR A 279 7.15 39.17 17.93
C THR A 279 6.45 38.20 18.87
N SER A 280 6.18 36.98 18.39
CA SER A 280 5.53 35.94 19.19
C SER A 280 6.52 35.11 20.02
N ARG A 281 7.83 35.28 19.80
CA ARG A 281 8.93 34.47 20.38
C ARG A 281 8.68 32.97 20.19
N LYS A 282 8.24 32.60 18.99
CA LYS A 282 7.90 31.23 18.61
C LYS A 282 8.34 30.95 17.19
N TRP A 283 8.63 29.69 16.93
CA TRP A 283 8.73 29.20 15.55
C TRP A 283 7.34 29.20 14.92
N LYS A 284 7.24 29.75 13.72
CA LYS A 284 6.02 29.81 12.93
C LYS A 284 6.17 28.93 11.70
N ASN A 285 5.28 27.95 11.56
CA ASN A 285 5.14 27.20 10.32
C ASN A 285 4.65 28.15 9.20
N VAL A 286 5.41 28.26 8.11
CA VAL A 286 5.09 29.08 6.93
C VAL A 286 4.73 28.25 5.70
N GLY A 287 4.52 26.94 5.88
CA GLY A 287 4.01 26.02 4.87
C GLY A 287 5.05 25.01 4.38
N GLN A 288 4.56 24.04 3.60
CA GLN A 288 5.37 23.01 2.98
C GLN A 288 6.20 23.58 1.84
N ILE A 289 7.51 23.39 1.89
CA ILE A 289 8.43 23.81 0.82
C ILE A 289 9.17 22.63 0.16
N GLN A 290 9.04 21.43 0.71
CA GLN A 290 9.55 20.21 0.11
C GLN A 290 8.53 19.64 -0.88
N GLY A 291 8.99 19.39 -2.12
CA GLY A 291 8.21 18.69 -3.12
C GLY A 291 7.96 17.22 -2.75
N PRO A 292 7.03 16.53 -3.44
CA PRO A 292 6.84 15.10 -3.23
C PRO A 292 8.13 14.33 -3.54
N GLU A 293 8.31 13.18 -2.89
CA GLU A 293 9.39 12.26 -3.20
C GLU A 293 9.31 11.82 -4.67
N GLY A 294 10.47 11.62 -5.31
CA GLY A 294 10.52 11.12 -6.68
C GLY A 294 9.93 9.70 -6.77
N PRO A 295 9.51 9.26 -7.97
CA PRO A 295 9.10 7.88 -8.15
C PRO A 295 10.25 6.93 -7.81
N ALA A 296 9.93 5.80 -7.18
CA ALA A 296 10.91 4.76 -6.91
C ALA A 296 11.57 4.27 -8.21
N GLY A 297 12.86 3.91 -8.13
CA GLY A 297 13.56 3.27 -9.23
C GLY A 297 12.91 1.93 -9.60
N LYS A 298 13.00 1.55 -10.88
CA LYS A 298 12.51 0.23 -11.33
C LYS A 298 13.28 -0.87 -10.59
N ALA A 299 12.57 -1.83 -9.99
CA ALA A 299 13.18 -2.97 -9.32
C ALA A 299 14.01 -3.81 -10.31
N ALA A 300 15.15 -4.31 -9.85
CA ALA A 300 15.94 -5.27 -10.63
C ALA A 300 15.28 -6.65 -10.60
N THR A 301 15.20 -7.31 -11.75
CA THR A 301 14.67 -8.67 -11.89
C THR A 301 15.79 -9.66 -12.15
N ILE A 302 15.60 -10.90 -11.68
CA ILE A 302 16.50 -12.02 -11.94
C ILE A 302 15.67 -13.18 -12.46
N TRP A 303 16.10 -13.75 -13.59
CA TRP A 303 15.52 -14.94 -14.20
C TRP A 303 16.57 -16.04 -14.32
N ILE A 304 16.11 -17.28 -14.27
CA ILE A 304 16.91 -18.43 -14.73
C ILE A 304 16.60 -18.60 -16.21
N GLY A 305 17.64 -18.56 -17.04
CA GLY A 305 17.54 -18.84 -18.46
C GLY A 305 17.54 -20.35 -18.70
N THR A 306 18.64 -20.85 -19.22
CA THR A 306 18.84 -22.26 -19.53
C THR A 306 19.59 -22.99 -18.42
N THR A 307 19.39 -24.30 -18.35
CA THR A 307 20.22 -25.21 -17.56
C THR A 307 20.62 -26.37 -18.44
N THR A 308 21.90 -26.46 -18.77
CA THR A 308 22.47 -27.49 -19.64
C THR A 308 23.33 -28.43 -18.83
N THR A 309 23.37 -29.70 -19.24
CA THR A 309 24.29 -30.68 -18.66
C THR A 309 25.56 -30.75 -19.50
N GLY A 310 26.70 -30.40 -18.90
CA GLY A 310 28.03 -30.46 -19.52
C GLY A 310 28.66 -31.85 -19.41
N GLU A 311 29.78 -32.03 -20.13
CA GLU A 311 30.55 -33.27 -20.12
C GLU A 311 31.20 -33.55 -18.75
N PRO A 312 31.44 -34.83 -18.39
CA PRO A 312 32.13 -35.14 -17.15
C PRO A 312 33.54 -34.56 -17.07
N GLY A 313 33.85 -33.97 -15.91
CA GLY A 313 35.17 -33.38 -15.63
C GLY A 313 35.37 -31.94 -16.10
N THR A 314 34.36 -31.29 -16.68
CA THR A 314 34.38 -29.84 -16.92
C THR A 314 33.98 -29.05 -15.68
N GLU A 315 34.29 -27.75 -15.64
CA GLU A 315 33.87 -26.86 -14.55
C GLU A 315 32.40 -26.45 -14.74
N ALA A 316 31.68 -26.25 -13.63
CA ALA A 316 30.36 -25.64 -13.68
C ALA A 316 30.48 -24.14 -14.03
N ALA A 317 29.59 -23.65 -14.88
CA ALA A 317 29.61 -22.26 -15.33
C ALA A 317 28.24 -21.58 -15.15
N VAL A 318 28.28 -20.28 -14.93
CA VAL A 318 27.11 -19.40 -14.95
C VAL A 318 27.42 -18.18 -15.81
N GLU A 319 26.53 -17.85 -16.74
CA GLU A 319 26.63 -16.67 -17.60
C GLU A 319 25.39 -15.79 -17.44
N ASN A 320 25.57 -14.47 -17.32
CA ASN A 320 24.44 -13.54 -17.34
C ASN A 320 24.20 -13.06 -18.77
N SER A 321 23.15 -13.55 -19.42
CA SER A 321 22.72 -13.10 -20.75
C SER A 321 21.81 -11.87 -20.73
N GLY A 322 21.42 -11.40 -19.53
CA GLY A 322 20.59 -10.22 -19.29
C GLY A 322 21.37 -8.93 -19.01
N THR A 323 20.72 -7.99 -18.32
CA THR A 323 21.31 -6.70 -17.89
C THR A 323 21.46 -6.62 -16.37
N GLU A 324 22.15 -5.62 -15.83
CA GLU A 324 22.30 -5.44 -14.38
C GLU A 324 20.97 -5.23 -13.64
N THR A 325 19.94 -4.75 -14.34
CA THR A 325 18.59 -4.53 -13.80
C THR A 325 17.56 -5.56 -14.28
N ASP A 326 17.94 -6.47 -15.15
CA ASP A 326 17.09 -7.56 -15.66
C ASP A 326 17.99 -8.74 -16.04
N ALA A 327 18.56 -9.37 -15.01
CA ALA A 327 19.58 -10.40 -15.16
C ALA A 327 18.93 -11.73 -15.56
N VAL A 328 19.59 -12.47 -16.45
CA VAL A 328 19.17 -13.80 -16.87
C VAL A 328 20.37 -14.72 -16.74
N PHE A 329 20.35 -15.62 -15.76
CA PHE A 329 21.46 -16.53 -15.51
C PHE A 329 21.25 -17.88 -16.21
N ASP A 330 22.17 -18.19 -17.11
CA ASP A 330 22.29 -19.47 -17.80
C ASP A 330 23.31 -20.35 -17.08
N PHE A 331 22.95 -21.61 -16.79
CA PHE A 331 23.77 -22.55 -16.04
C PHE A 331 24.24 -23.71 -16.91
N GLU A 332 25.52 -24.05 -16.79
CA GLU A 332 26.07 -25.31 -17.29
C GLU A 332 26.55 -26.15 -16.09
N ILE A 333 25.96 -27.34 -15.94
CA ILE A 333 26.25 -28.25 -14.82
C ILE A 333 26.87 -29.54 -15.39
N PRO A 334 28.15 -29.84 -15.13
CA PRO A 334 28.79 -31.07 -15.62
C PRO A 334 28.15 -32.32 -15.01
N ARG A 335 27.99 -33.38 -15.81
CA ARG A 335 27.58 -34.70 -15.29
C ARG A 335 28.74 -35.33 -14.51
N GLY A 336 28.43 -36.17 -13.51
CA GLY A 336 29.46 -36.98 -12.84
C GLY A 336 30.18 -37.93 -13.79
N THR A 337 31.45 -38.24 -13.51
CA THR A 337 32.16 -39.32 -14.21
C THR A 337 31.43 -40.64 -14.00
N PRO A 338 31.25 -41.47 -15.06
CA PRO A 338 30.73 -42.81 -14.89
C PRO A 338 31.54 -43.60 -13.86
N GLY A 339 30.86 -44.34 -12.99
CA GLY A 339 31.53 -45.21 -12.02
C GLY A 339 32.31 -46.32 -12.74
N GLU A 340 33.53 -46.58 -12.30
CA GLU A 340 34.35 -47.70 -12.77
C GLU A 340 33.79 -48.99 -12.16
N LEU A 341 33.30 -49.91 -13.01
CA LEU A 341 32.94 -51.26 -12.58
C LEU A 341 34.20 -52.12 -12.65
N ASP A 342 34.87 -52.28 -11.52
CA ASP A 342 35.91 -53.31 -11.38
C ASP A 342 35.20 -54.68 -11.43
N GLY A 343 35.54 -55.47 -12.45
CA GLY A 343 34.76 -56.63 -12.86
C GLY A 343 34.64 -57.70 -11.77
N ILE A 344 33.53 -58.43 -11.77
CA ILE A 344 33.53 -59.79 -11.23
C ILE A 344 34.45 -60.60 -12.14
N GLU A 345 35.71 -60.78 -11.74
CA GLU A 345 36.58 -61.80 -12.32
C GLU A 345 35.95 -63.18 -12.14
N ASP A 346 36.08 -63.99 -13.19
CA ASP A 346 35.61 -65.36 -13.36
C ASP A 346 35.45 -66.16 -12.07
N ILE A 347 34.20 -66.41 -11.65
CA ILE A 347 33.91 -67.42 -10.63
C ILE A 347 34.28 -68.78 -11.24
N PRO A 348 35.26 -69.52 -10.71
CA PRO A 348 35.64 -70.82 -11.26
C PRO A 348 34.44 -71.78 -11.21
N ASN A 349 34.14 -72.43 -12.33
CA ASN A 349 32.97 -73.31 -12.53
C ASN A 349 32.95 -74.57 -11.63
N THR A 350 33.87 -74.70 -10.67
CA THR A 350 33.97 -75.83 -9.73
C THR A 350 32.93 -75.78 -8.60
N ASP A 351 32.34 -74.62 -8.34
CA ASP A 351 31.34 -74.47 -7.28
C ASP A 351 29.91 -74.83 -7.72
N ILE A 352 29.67 -75.04 -9.03
CA ILE A 352 28.36 -75.41 -9.58
C ILE A 352 28.06 -76.92 -9.43
N ASP A 353 29.08 -77.78 -9.44
CA ASP A 353 28.89 -79.24 -9.39
C ASP A 353 28.52 -79.77 -7.98
N SER A 354 28.57 -78.92 -6.94
CA SER A 354 28.23 -79.28 -5.56
C SER A 354 26.72 -79.34 -5.28
N LEU A 355 25.87 -78.91 -6.22
CA LEU A 355 24.41 -78.92 -6.07
C LEU A 355 23.73 -80.14 -6.70
N GLY A 356 24.50 -81.09 -7.24
CA GLY A 356 24.00 -82.24 -7.99
C GLY A 356 24.25 -83.60 -7.32
N GLY A 357 23.46 -83.97 -6.32
CA GLY A 357 23.27 -85.38 -5.93
C GLY A 357 22.68 -85.52 -4.53
N GLY A 358 21.56 -86.21 -4.27
CA GLY A 358 20.68 -87.05 -5.06
C GLY A 358 19.90 -87.92 -4.07
N SER A 359 18.68 -88.33 -4.38
CA SER A 359 18.12 -89.55 -3.78
C SER A 359 17.06 -90.16 -4.69
N LYS A 360 17.42 -91.32 -5.25
CA LYS A 360 16.48 -92.37 -5.67
C LYS A 360 16.05 -93.12 -4.41
N GLY A 361 14.75 -93.43 -4.34
CA GLY A 361 14.14 -94.36 -3.39
C GLY A 361 12.68 -94.52 -3.75
#